data_AF-A0A0A8E5E4-F1
#
_entry.id   AF-A0A0A8E5E4-F1
#
_cell.length_a   1.000
_cell.length_b   1.000
_cell.length_c   1.000
_cell.angle_alpha   90.00
_cell.angle_beta   90.00
_cell.angle_gamma   90.00
#
_symmetry.space_group_name_H-M   'P 1'
#
loop_
_entity.id
_entity.type
_entity.pdbx_description
1 polymer ?
#
loop_
_entity_poly.entity_id
_entity_poly.type
_entity_poly.pdbx_seq_one_letter_code
_entity_poly.pdbx_strand_id
1 'polypeptide(L)'
;MDINSISTALINNSIPIITVFSVLVHVFCGLGIAKDIPKILDKRLTTILLPKNIWILIGLISGVWGLLIYWLIHHSNISKG
;
A
#
# COMPACT_ATOMS: atom_id res chain seq x y z
N MET A 1 -6.05 -7.76 33.16
CA MET A 1 -5.26 -7.79 31.91
C MET A 1 -4.25 -6.67 31.98
N ASP A 2 -2.97 -7.00 32.03
CA ASP A 2 -1.90 -6.00 32.12
C ASP A 2 -1.71 -5.31 30.77
N ILE A 3 -1.28 -4.05 30.79
CA ILE A 3 -0.98 -3.24 29.59
C ILE A 3 -0.08 -4.00 28.61
N ASN A 4 0.87 -4.76 29.15
CA ASN A 4 1.82 -5.56 28.40
C ASN A 4 1.09 -6.64 27.58
N SER A 5 0.12 -7.33 28.21
CA SER A 5 -0.66 -8.39 27.57
C SER A 5 -1.59 -7.86 26.47
N ILE A 6 -2.19 -6.68 26.70
CA ILE A 6 -3.05 -5.99 25.72
C ILE A 6 -2.20 -5.53 24.51
N SER A 7 -1.03 -4.95 24.76
CA SER A 7 -0.10 -4.52 23.72
C SER A 7 0.36 -5.68 22.85
N THR A 8 0.80 -6.79 23.46
CA THR A 8 1.22 -7.99 22.71
C THR A 8 0.07 -8.61 21.91
N ALA A 9 -1.14 -8.65 22.47
CA ALA A 9 -2.30 -9.15 21.75
C ALA A 9 -2.62 -8.27 20.53
N LEU A 10 -2.59 -6.94 20.69
CA LEU A 10 -2.83 -6.01 19.59
C LEU A 10 -1.78 -6.14 18.48
N ILE A 11 -0.50 -6.25 18.83
CA ILE A 11 0.60 -6.44 17.87
C ILE A 11 0.42 -7.75 17.10
N ASN A 12 0.17 -8.87 17.81
CA ASN A 12 0.06 -10.17 17.17
C ASN A 12 -1.14 -10.27 16.22
N ASN A 13 -2.25 -9.59 16.53
CA ASN A 13 -3.42 -9.57 15.66
C ASN A 13 -3.27 -8.60 14.47
N SER A 14 -2.47 -7.53 14.62
CA SER A 14 -2.29 -6.52 13.56
C SER A 14 -1.22 -6.88 12.53
N ILE A 15 -0.15 -7.57 12.94
CA ILE A 15 0.93 -8.03 12.03
C ILE A 15 0.40 -8.77 10.78
N PRO A 16 -0.49 -9.77 10.87
CA PRO A 16 -0.95 -10.49 9.69
C PRO A 16 -1.74 -9.58 8.74
N ILE A 17 -2.57 -8.68 9.26
CA ILE A 17 -3.35 -7.73 8.46
C ILE A 17 -2.43 -6.77 7.70
N ILE A 18 -1.43 -6.21 8.40
CA ILE A 18 -0.42 -5.32 7.81
C ILE A 18 0.38 -6.07 6.72
N THR A 19 0.73 -7.33 6.96
CA THR A 19 1.47 -8.16 6.02
C THR A 19 0.67 -8.40 4.74
N VAL A 20 -0.61 -8.75 4.85
CA VAL A 20 -1.49 -8.95 3.68
C VAL A 20 -1.60 -7.67 2.85
N PHE A 21 -1.86 -6.53 3.50
CA PHE A 21 -1.91 -5.24 2.80
C PHE A 21 -0.58 -4.90 2.13
N SER A 22 0.54 -5.16 2.80
CA SER A 22 1.87 -4.93 2.24
C SER A 22 2.11 -5.76 0.97
N VAL A 23 1.76 -7.05 0.99
CA VAL A 23 1.88 -7.92 -0.18
C VAL A 23 0.98 -7.45 -1.32
N LEU A 24 -0.28 -7.10 -1.04
CA LEU A 24 -1.21 -6.60 -2.05
C LEU A 24 -0.66 -5.34 -2.73
N VAL A 25 -0.14 -4.38 -1.97
CA VAL A 25 0.48 -3.16 -2.52
C VAL A 25 1.64 -3.50 -3.44
N HIS A 26 2.51 -4.44 -3.07
CA HIS A 26 3.62 -4.88 -3.93
C HIS A 26 3.12 -5.54 -5.21
N VAL A 27 2.08 -6.38 -5.12
CA VAL A 27 1.49 -7.03 -6.29
C VAL A 27 0.89 -5.99 -7.24
N PHE A 28 0.09 -5.05 -6.76
CA PHE A 28 -0.49 -4.00 -7.60
C PHE A 28 0.56 -3.08 -8.21
N CYS A 29 1.58 -2.70 -7.43
CA CYS A 29 2.68 -1.87 -7.93
C CYS A 29 3.50 -2.63 -8.99
N GLY A 30 3.81 -3.91 -8.73
CA GLY A 30 4.47 -4.80 -9.68
C GLY A 30 3.67 -5.00 -10.96
N LEU A 31 2.34 -5.15 -10.87
CA LEU A 31 1.46 -5.25 -12.03
C LEU A 31 1.45 -3.97 -12.87
N GLY A 32 1.43 -2.81 -12.21
CA GLY A 32 1.50 -1.51 -12.85
C GLY A 32 2.77 -1.36 -13.68
N ILE A 33 3.92 -1.73 -13.11
CA ILE A 33 5.20 -1.75 -13.80
C ILE A 33 5.19 -2.79 -14.93
N ALA A 34 4.66 -4.00 -14.66
CA ALA A 34 4.63 -5.10 -15.63
C ALA A 34 3.92 -4.74 -16.94
N LYS A 35 2.84 -3.94 -16.86
CA LYS A 35 2.13 -3.41 -18.03
C LYS A 35 3.02 -2.54 -18.92
N ASP A 36 3.98 -1.83 -18.34
CA ASP A 36 4.86 -0.89 -19.04
C ASP A 36 6.21 -1.52 -19.44
N ILE A 37 6.53 -2.74 -18.95
CA ILE A 37 7.73 -3.51 -19.35
C ILE A 37 7.92 -3.58 -20.87
N PRO A 38 6.93 -3.96 -21.71
CA PRO A 38 7.15 -4.06 -23.16
C PRO A 38 7.60 -2.73 -23.78
N LYS A 39 7.05 -1.59 -23.32
CA LYS A 39 7.45 -0.26 -23.79
C LYS A 39 8.86 0.15 -23.32
N ILE A 40 9.24 -0.29 -22.12
CA ILE A 40 10.57 -0.02 -21.53
C ILE A 40 11.64 -0.86 -22.23
N LEU A 41 11.31 -2.11 -22.59
CA LEU A 41 12.18 -3.02 -23.33
C LEU A 41 12.51 -2.47 -24.72
N ASP A 42 11.52 -1.95 -25.44
CA ASP A 42 11.71 -1.32 -26.75
C ASP A 42 12.64 -0.10 -26.68
N LYS A 43 12.65 0.63 -25.56
CA LYS A 43 13.49 1.81 -25.35
C LYS A 43 14.86 1.53 -24.72
N ARG A 44 15.20 0.26 -24.41
CA ARG A 44 16.42 -0.15 -23.70
C ARG A 44 16.71 0.67 -22.43
N LEU A 45 15.67 1.12 -21.74
CA LEU A 45 15.83 1.88 -20.51
C LEU A 45 16.23 0.94 -19.37
N THR A 46 17.25 1.31 -18.61
CA THR A 46 17.73 0.51 -17.48
C THR A 46 16.74 0.63 -16.33
N THR A 47 16.12 -0.48 -15.93
CA THR A 47 15.27 -0.54 -14.74
C THR A 47 16.13 -0.47 -13.48
N ILE A 48 15.98 0.60 -12.70
CA ILE A 48 16.65 0.77 -11.41
C ILE A 48 15.73 0.22 -10.32
N LEU A 49 16.21 -0.78 -9.56
CA LEU A 49 15.51 -1.26 -8.37
C LEU A 49 15.55 -0.18 -7.30
N LEU A 50 14.37 0.25 -6.85
CA LEU A 50 14.26 1.29 -5.83
C LEU A 50 14.74 0.77 -4.46
N PRO A 51 15.55 1.56 -3.72
CA PRO A 51 15.95 1.24 -2.36
C PRO A 51 14.75 1.03 -1.43
N LYS A 52 14.91 0.17 -0.41
CA LYS A 52 13.88 -0.14 0.61
C LYS A 52 13.25 1.11 1.23
N ASN A 53 14.01 2.17 1.45
CA ASN A 53 13.53 3.39 2.11
C ASN A 53 12.47 4.14 1.28
N ILE A 54 12.53 4.05 -0.05
CA ILE A 54 11.56 4.68 -0.93
C ILE A 54 10.20 3.94 -0.91
N TRP A 55 10.19 2.64 -0.63
CA TRP A 55 8.95 1.89 -0.45
C TRP A 55 8.14 2.36 0.77
N ILE A 56 8.82 2.79 1.83
CA ILE A 56 8.16 3.37 3.01
C ILE A 56 7.48 4.70 2.66
N LEU A 57 8.14 5.53 1.85
CA LEU A 57 7.58 6.81 1.39
C LEU A 57 6.36 6.59 0.47
N ILE A 58 6.46 5.62 -0.46
CA ILE A 58 5.35 5.24 -1.34
C ILE A 58 4.17 4.69 -0.54
N GLY A 59 4.41 3.86 0.47
CA GLY A 59 3.38 3.36 1.38
C GLY A 59 2.68 4.48 2.14
N LEU A 60 3.44 5.46 2.65
CA LEU A 60 2.90 6.65 3.32
C LEU A 60 2.01 7.48 2.39
N ILE A 61 2.50 7.81 1.19
CA ILE A 61 1.75 8.61 0.21
C ILE A 61 0.51 7.86 -0.24
N SER A 62 0.63 6.58 -0.58
CA SER A 62 -0.50 5.76 -1.01
C SER A 62 -1.53 5.53 0.10
N GLY A 63 -1.10 5.48 1.36
CA GLY A 63 -1.99 5.38 2.51
C GLY A 63 -2.85 6.62 2.70
N VAL A 64 -2.24 7.81 2.63
CA VAL A 64 -2.97 9.10 2.70
C VAL A 64 -3.93 9.23 1.52
N TRP A 65 -3.50 8.88 0.31
CA TRP A 65 -4.37 8.88 -0.87
C TRP A 65 -5.51 7.87 -0.77
N GLY A 66 -5.24 6.66 -0.26
CA GLY A 66 -6.26 5.65 -0.03
C GLY A 66 -7.32 6.11 0.98
N LEU A 67 -6.89 6.77 2.06
CA LEU A 67 -7.80 7.35 3.05
C LEU A 67 -8.65 8.48 2.44
N LEU A 68 -8.05 9.31 1.59
CA LEU A 68 -8.74 10.41 0.90
C LEU A 68 -9.75 9.88 -0.12
N ILE A 69 -9.40 8.83 -0.88
CA ILE A 69 -10.31 8.16 -1.82
C ILE A 69 -11.47 7.50 -1.06
N TYR A 70 -11.18 6.78 0.03
CA TYR A 70 -12.21 6.22 0.90
C TYR A 70 -13.14 7.30 1.44
N TRP A 71 -12.58 8.40 1.95
CA TRP A 71 -13.34 9.54 2.45
C TRP A 71 -14.25 10.14 1.37
N LEU A 72 -13.71 10.39 0.17
CA LEU A 72 -14.49 10.90 -0.95
C LEU A 72 -15.63 9.95 -1.32
N ILE A 73 -15.39 8.65 -1.43
CA ILE A 73 -16.42 7.66 -1.77
C ILE A 73 -17.49 7.61 -0.67
N HIS A 74 -17.07 7.52 0.59
CA HIS A 74 -17.97 7.41 1.74
C HIS A 74 -18.84 8.67 1.88
N HIS A 75 -18.23 9.86 1.79
CA HIS A 75 -18.94 11.13 1.92
C HIS A 75 -19.85 11.42 0.71
N SER A 76 -19.44 10.99 -0.49
CA SER A 76 -20.27 11.09 -1.70
C SER A 76 -21.49 10.16 -1.66
N ASN A 77 -21.44 9.06 -0.92
CA ASN A 77 -22.59 8.19 -0.68
C ASN A 77 -23.53 8.76 0.39
N ILE A 78 -23.01 9.43 1.41
CA ILE A 78 -23.83 10.12 2.44
C ILE A 78 -24.63 11.29 1.85
N SER A 79 -24.08 12.01 0.88
CA SER A 79 -24.78 13.15 0.24
C SER A 79 -26.00 12.76 -0.62
N LYS A 80 -26.24 11.45 -0.84
CA LYS A 80 -27.37 10.94 -1.64
C LYS A 80 -28.50 10.36 -0.80
N GLY A 81 -28.40 10.38 0.53
CA GLY A 81 -29.50 10.09 1.46
C GLY A 81 -30.15 11.37 1.94
#